data_AF-A0A7S2PBN4-F1
#
_entry.id   AF-A0A7S2PBN4-F1
#
_cell.length_a   1.000
_cell.length_b   1.000
_cell.length_c   1.000
_cell.angle_alpha   90.00
_cell.angle_beta   90.00
_cell.angle_gamma   90.00
#
_symmetry.space_group_name_H-M   'P 1'
#
loop_
_entity.id
_entity.type
_entity.pdbx_description
1 polymer ?
#
loop_
_entity_poly.entity_id
_entity_poly.type
_entity_poly.pdbx_seq_one_letter_code
_entity_poly.pdbx_strand_id
1 'polypeptide(L)'
;YSRRLLQEAEVHFGCSVHLLLHRFGVLGHAPAVWHLLPLLLAQLPLMQPKHVALSAWAMGRTLVNDEEAWARLGAKMREEIADFALPDLALVAWALAAVNRAPPPE
;
A
#
# COMPACT_ATOMS: atom_id res chain seq x y z
N TYR A 1 -7.20 26.19 18.54
CA TYR A 1 -7.82 25.14 17.70
C TYR A 1 -6.80 24.24 17.00
N SER A 2 -5.59 24.70 16.64
CA SER A 2 -4.65 23.94 15.79
C SER A 2 -3.74 22.92 16.49
N ARG A 3 -3.28 23.14 17.73
CA ARG A 3 -2.30 22.23 18.38
C ARG A 3 -2.87 20.87 18.79
N ARG A 4 -4.12 20.83 19.26
CA ARG A 4 -4.78 19.57 19.67
C ARG A 4 -5.05 18.67 18.47
N LEU A 5 -5.57 19.25 17.38
CA LEU A 5 -5.77 18.56 16.11
C LEU A 5 -4.46 18.05 15.51
N LEU A 6 -3.36 18.82 15.60
CA LEU A 6 -2.05 18.37 15.12
C LEU A 6 -1.45 17.26 15.98
N GLN A 7 -1.59 17.32 17.31
CA GLN A 7 -1.16 16.25 18.21
C GLN A 7 -1.99 14.97 18.04
N GLU A 8 -3.32 15.08 17.92
CA GLU A 8 -4.20 13.95 17.63
C GLU A 8 -3.91 13.39 16.23
N ALA A 9 -3.69 14.25 15.23
CA ALA A 9 -3.30 13.82 13.90
C ALA A 9 -1.95 13.11 13.90
N GLU A 10 -0.91 13.60 14.60
CA GLU A 10 0.41 12.96 14.70
C GLU A 10 0.33 11.51 15.24
N VAL A 11 -0.51 11.29 16.25
CA VAL A 11 -0.72 9.95 16.84
C VAL A 11 -1.36 8.99 15.83
N HIS A 12 -2.20 9.48 14.91
CA HIS A 12 -2.85 8.68 13.87
C HIS A 12 -2.08 8.65 12.53
N PHE A 13 -1.21 9.63 12.25
CA PHE A 13 -0.51 9.78 10.98
C PHE A 13 0.61 8.76 10.78
N GLY A 14 1.21 8.26 11.86
CA GLY A 14 2.27 7.25 11.78
C GLY A 14 1.88 6.00 10.99
N CYS A 15 0.61 5.56 11.12
CA CYS A 15 0.06 4.39 10.41
C CYS A 15 -0.58 4.74 9.05
N SER A 16 -0.47 5.98 8.59
CA SER A 16 -1.17 6.50 7.41
C SER A 16 -0.34 6.43 6.10
N VAL A 17 0.74 5.63 6.07
CA VAL A 17 1.58 5.44 4.88
C VAL A 17 0.76 5.03 3.64
N HIS A 18 -0.31 4.25 3.83
CA HIS A 18 -1.24 3.86 2.78
C HIS A 18 -1.94 5.06 2.11
N LEU A 19 -2.16 6.18 2.81
CA LEU A 19 -2.73 7.40 2.23
C LEU A 19 -1.72 8.13 1.34
N LEU A 20 -0.45 8.18 1.75
CA LEU A 20 0.63 8.73 0.91
C LEU A 20 0.83 7.88 -0.34
N LEU A 21 0.91 6.56 -0.17
CA LEU A 21 0.98 5.60 -1.27
C LEU A 21 -0.20 5.77 -2.21
N HIS A 22 -1.43 5.80 -1.70
CA HIS A 22 -2.61 6.04 -2.51
C HIS A 22 -2.51 7.35 -3.29
N ARG A 23 -2.09 8.46 -2.65
CA ARG A 23 -1.97 9.75 -3.32
C ARG A 23 -0.91 9.72 -4.43
N PHE A 24 0.24 9.11 -4.21
CA PHE A 24 1.26 8.94 -5.25
C PHE A 24 0.83 7.96 -6.34
N GLY A 25 0.03 6.95 -5.99
CA GLY A 25 -0.63 6.05 -6.94
C GLY A 25 -1.57 6.77 -7.88
N VAL A 26 -2.42 7.65 -7.35
CA VAL A 26 -3.31 8.54 -8.13
C VAL A 26 -2.50 9.45 -9.07
N LEU A 27 -1.36 9.97 -8.60
CA LEU A 27 -0.48 10.83 -9.41
C LEU A 27 0.38 10.05 -10.42
N GLY A 28 0.39 8.71 -10.36
CA GLY A 28 1.28 7.89 -11.20
C GLY A 28 2.78 8.05 -10.85
N HIS A 29 3.11 8.56 -9.66
CA HIS A 29 4.48 8.91 -9.30
C HIS A 29 5.25 7.71 -8.72
N ALA A 30 5.70 6.81 -9.59
CA ALA A 30 6.41 5.58 -9.21
C ALA A 30 7.63 5.79 -8.29
N PRO A 31 8.51 6.80 -8.48
CA PRO A 31 9.65 6.96 -7.58
C PRO A 31 9.25 7.18 -6.13
N ALA A 32 8.21 7.97 -5.85
CA ALA A 32 7.74 8.22 -4.49
C ALA A 32 7.16 6.96 -3.85
N VAL A 33 6.46 6.12 -4.63
CA VAL A 33 5.97 4.81 -4.16
C VAL A 33 7.14 3.90 -3.78
N TRP A 34 8.19 3.83 -4.61
CA TRP A 34 9.43 3.10 -4.31
C TRP A 34 10.08 3.56 -3.00
N HIS A 35 10.26 4.86 -2.82
CA HIS A 35 10.91 5.40 -1.61
C HIS A 35 10.10 5.17 -0.33
N LEU A 36 8.80 4.91 -0.44
CA LEU A 36 7.91 4.64 0.70
C LEU A 36 7.81 3.15 1.07
N LEU A 37 8.36 2.23 0.27
CA LEU A 37 8.30 0.79 0.56
C LEU A 37 8.91 0.40 1.91
N PRO A 38 10.06 0.92 2.35
CA PRO A 38 10.61 0.59 3.67
C PRO A 38 9.66 0.98 4.81
N LEU A 39 9.00 2.14 4.68
CA LEU A 39 8.02 2.61 5.66
C LEU A 39 6.73 1.78 5.62
N LEU A 40 6.27 1.39 4.43
CA LEU A 40 5.16 0.46 4.25
C LEU A 40 5.43 -0.86 4.98
N LEU A 41 6.61 -1.45 4.78
CA LEU A 41 6.99 -2.73 5.38
C LEU A 41 7.13 -2.65 6.91
N ALA A 42 7.66 -1.54 7.43
CA ALA A 42 7.76 -1.30 8.86
C ALA A 42 6.38 -1.19 9.53
N GLN A 43 5.39 -0.58 8.85
CA GLN A 43 4.03 -0.40 9.37
C GLN A 43 3.08 -1.55 9.05
N LEU A 44 3.48 -2.48 8.18
CA LEU A 44 2.64 -3.58 7.69
C LEU A 44 1.96 -4.38 8.82
N PRO A 45 2.61 -4.72 9.95
CA PRO A 45 1.94 -5.45 11.04
C PRO A 45 0.75 -4.69 11.67
N LEU A 46 0.76 -3.36 11.62
CA LEU A 46 -0.28 -2.50 12.22
C LEU A 46 -1.40 -2.15 11.23
N MET A 47 -1.27 -2.54 9.97
CA MET A 47 -2.20 -2.17 8.91
C MET A 47 -3.46 -3.05 8.92
N GLN A 48 -4.62 -2.42 8.73
CA GLN A 48 -5.88 -3.11 8.46
C GLN A 48 -5.93 -3.59 6.99
N PRO A 49 -6.78 -4.58 6.66
CA PRO A 49 -6.95 -5.09 5.29
C PRO A 49 -7.07 -4.01 4.21
N LYS A 50 -7.96 -3.02 4.42
CA LYS A 50 -8.14 -1.88 3.50
C LYS A 50 -6.86 -1.06 3.26
N HIS A 51 -6.00 -0.92 4.28
CA HIS A 51 -4.74 -0.21 4.15
C HIS A 51 -3.78 -1.01 3.26
N VAL A 52 -3.73 -2.33 3.45
CA VAL A 52 -2.92 -3.24 2.62
C VAL A 52 -3.39 -3.20 1.17
N ALA A 53 -4.71 -3.25 0.95
CA ALA A 53 -5.30 -3.19 -0.38
C ALA A 53 -4.99 -1.86 -1.10
N LEU A 54 -5.09 -0.72 -0.40
CA LEU A 54 -4.73 0.59 -0.98
C LEU A 54 -3.24 0.71 -1.31
N SER A 55 -2.37 0.16 -0.46
CA SER A 55 -0.92 0.12 -0.73
C SER A 55 -0.60 -0.75 -1.95
N ALA A 56 -1.17 -1.97 -2.02
CA ALA A 56 -1.05 -2.83 -3.18
C ALA A 56 -1.55 -2.14 -4.45
N TRP A 57 -2.72 -1.49 -4.39
CA TRP A 57 -3.26 -0.73 -5.51
C TRP A 57 -2.30 0.36 -6.01
N ALA A 58 -1.72 1.15 -5.09
CA ALA A 58 -0.78 2.20 -5.45
C ALA A 58 0.47 1.63 -6.14
N MET A 59 0.99 0.52 -5.64
CA MET A 59 2.12 -0.19 -6.25
C MET A 59 1.76 -0.72 -7.64
N GLY A 60 0.64 -1.43 -7.76
CA GLY A 60 0.17 -1.96 -9.05
C GLY A 60 -0.15 -0.86 -10.06
N ARG A 61 -0.73 0.27 -9.62
CA ARG A 61 -1.05 1.38 -10.51
C ARG A 61 0.20 2.08 -11.04
N THR A 62 1.26 2.14 -10.24
CA THR A 62 2.54 2.75 -10.62
C THR A 62 3.54 1.74 -11.22
N LEU A 63 3.13 0.49 -11.39
CA LEU A 63 3.96 -0.63 -11.88
C LEU A 63 5.22 -0.86 -11.04
N VAL A 64 5.18 -0.51 -9.76
CA VAL A 64 6.26 -0.77 -8.82
C VAL A 64 6.28 -2.25 -8.49
N ASN A 65 7.28 -2.95 -9.03
CA ASN A 65 7.46 -4.39 -8.90
C ASN A 65 8.62 -4.75 -7.96
N ASP A 66 8.47 -4.42 -6.68
CA ASP A 66 9.43 -4.81 -5.66
C ASP A 66 9.07 -6.19 -5.08
N GLU A 67 9.95 -7.17 -5.28
CA GLU A 67 9.69 -8.57 -4.92
C GLU A 67 9.47 -8.76 -3.42
N GLU A 68 10.28 -8.12 -2.58
CA GLU A 68 10.15 -8.20 -1.12
C GLU A 68 8.82 -7.60 -0.66
N ALA A 69 8.45 -6.42 -1.15
CA ALA A 69 7.21 -5.76 -0.80
C ALA A 69 6.00 -6.63 -1.16
N TRP A 70 5.94 -7.17 -2.39
CA TRP A 70 4.86 -8.05 -2.80
C TRP A 70 4.81 -9.36 -2.00
N ALA A 71 5.96 -9.95 -1.67
CA ALA A 71 6.03 -11.14 -0.84
C ALA A 71 5.48 -10.89 0.57
N ARG A 72 5.86 -9.77 1.21
CA ARG A 72 5.42 -9.38 2.55
C ARG A 72 3.93 -9.03 2.59
N LEU A 73 3.43 -8.27 1.60
CA LEU A 73 2.00 -7.98 1.48
C LEU A 73 1.19 -9.27 1.28
N GLY A 74 1.69 -10.19 0.42
CA GLY A 74 1.07 -11.49 0.19
C GLY A 74 1.04 -12.37 1.44
N ALA A 75 2.09 -12.35 2.27
CA ALA A 75 2.12 -13.05 3.55
C ALA A 75 1.05 -12.53 4.51
N LYS A 76 0.98 -11.22 4.74
CA LYS A 76 -0.05 -10.61 5.58
C LYS A 76 -1.47 -10.90 5.08
N MET A 77 -1.68 -10.80 3.77
CA MET A 77 -2.98 -11.12 3.16
C MET A 77 -3.39 -12.58 3.42
N ARG A 78 -2.46 -13.54 3.37
CA ARG A 78 -2.76 -14.96 3.66
C ARG A 78 -3.08 -15.18 5.15
N GLU A 79 -2.37 -14.50 6.03
CA GLU A 79 -2.58 -14.59 7.49
C GLU A 79 -3.95 -14.04 7.90
N GLU A 80 -4.39 -12.96 7.26
CA GLU A 80 -5.59 -12.20 7.64
C GLU A 80 -6.72 -12.29 6.60
N ILE A 81 -6.67 -13.27 5.68
CA ILE A 81 -7.58 -13.32 4.51
C ILE A 81 -9.06 -13.29 4.88
N ALA A 82 -9.43 -13.85 6.04
CA ALA A 82 -10.79 -13.88 6.54
C ALA A 82 -11.33 -12.49 6.93
N ASP A 83 -10.44 -11.54 7.22
CA ASP A 83 -10.80 -10.17 7.64
C ASP A 83 -10.88 -9.19 6.45
N PHE A 84 -10.43 -9.61 5.26
CA PHE A 84 -10.54 -8.80 4.05
C PHE A 84 -11.98 -8.78 3.54
N ALA A 85 -12.47 -7.58 3.22
CA ALA A 85 -13.68 -7.47 2.42
C ALA A 85 -13.38 -7.90 0.97
N LEU A 86 -14.38 -8.44 0.28
CA LEU A 86 -14.23 -8.85 -1.12
C LEU A 86 -13.69 -7.74 -2.04
N PRO A 87 -14.10 -6.46 -1.91
CA PRO A 87 -13.52 -5.37 -2.69
C PRO A 87 -12.02 -5.16 -2.43
N ASP A 88 -11.55 -5.35 -1.19
CA ASP A 88 -10.14 -5.24 -0.85
C ASP A 88 -9.31 -6.33 -1.55
N LEU A 89 -9.81 -7.58 -1.54
CA LEU A 89 -9.18 -8.70 -2.25
C LEU A 89 -9.16 -8.49 -3.77
N ALA A 90 -10.28 -8.00 -4.34
CA ALA A 90 -10.35 -7.69 -5.76
C ALA A 90 -9.33 -6.62 -6.15
N LEU A 91 -9.11 -5.63 -5.28
CA LEU A 91 -8.15 -4.56 -5.51
C LEU A 91 -6.70 -5.08 -5.50
N VAL A 92 -6.36 -5.94 -4.53
CA VAL A 92 -5.04 -6.60 -4.49
C VAL A 92 -4.82 -7.50 -5.71
N ALA A 93 -5.82 -8.30 -6.09
CA ALA A 93 -5.76 -9.18 -7.25
C ALA A 93 -5.55 -8.39 -8.56
N TRP A 94 -6.25 -7.28 -8.74
CA TRP A 94 -6.02 -6.37 -9.86
C TRP A 94 -4.60 -5.82 -9.86
N ALA A 95 -4.11 -5.37 -8.70
CA ALA A 95 -2.78 -4.77 -8.60
C ALA A 95 -1.65 -5.74 -8.95
N LEU A 96 -1.76 -7.00 -8.49
CA LEU A 96 -0.87 -8.09 -8.87
C LEU A 96 -0.92 -8.38 -10.38
N ALA A 97 -2.12 -8.40 -10.97
CA ALA A 97 -2.26 -8.60 -12.40
C ALA A 97 -1.68 -7.42 -13.21
N ALA A 98 -1.82 -6.19 -12.71
CA ALA A 98 -1.31 -4.98 -13.35
C ALA A 98 0.23 -4.98 -13.40
N VAL A 99 0.89 -5.27 -12.26
CA VAL A 99 2.35 -5.27 -12.20
C VAL A 99 2.98 -6.41 -13.00
N ASN A 100 2.36 -7.60 -13.02
CA ASN A 100 2.85 -8.75 -13.79
C ASN A 100 2.64 -8.61 -15.31
N ARG A 101 1.75 -7.72 -15.74
CA ARG A 101 1.52 -7.42 -17.17
C ARG A 101 2.38 -6.25 -17.67
N ALA A 102 3.20 -5.64 -16.82
CA ALA A 102 4.06 -4.55 -17.22
C ALA A 102 5.04 -5.02 -18.31
N PRO A 103 5.20 -4.28 -19.42
CA PRO A 103 6.23 -4.60 -20.40
C PRO A 103 7.62 -4.52 -19.74
N PRO A 104 8.59 -5.33 -20.18
CA PRO A 104 9.96 -5.24 -19.66
C PRO A 104 10.51 -3.82 -19.87
N PRO A 105 11.30 -3.28 -18.93
CA PRO A 105 11.93 -1.98 -19.12
C PRO A 105 12.84 -2.03 -20.37
N GLU A 106 12.74 -1.00 -21.21
CA GLU A 106 13.57 -0.80 -22.42
C GLU A 106 15.05 -0.62 -22.10
#